data_AF-A0A813FZ24-F1
#
_entry.id   AF-A0A813FZ24-F1
#
_cell.length_a   1.000
_cell.length_b   1.000
_cell.length_c   1.000
_cell.angle_alpha   90.00
_cell.angle_beta   90.00
_cell.angle_gamma   90.00
#
_symmetry.space_group_name_H-M   'P 1'
#
loop_
_entity.id
_entity.type
_entity.pdbx_description
1 polymer ?
#
loop_
_entity_poly.entity_id
_entity_poly.type
_entity_poly.pdbx_seq_one_letter_code
_entity_poly.pdbx_strand_id
1 'polypeptide(L)'
;GTMDRFGVSPLLADVGDPFVAARHESVGSADSSDLPENSVAEIVQPGWILDAQSPKPVVLRRATVKLAKHGPKVPTPRPAAEAKAEAESKAAEAKAEAESKAAEAKAKAEAEAAEAKVPPSA
;
A
#
# COMPACT_ATOMS: atom_id res chain seq x y z
N GLY A 1 13.62 -23.44 14.26
CA GLY A 1 14.92 -23.48 14.99
C GLY A 1 14.73 -22.92 16.40
N THR A 2 15.69 -23.10 17.31
CA THR A 2 15.57 -22.65 18.72
C THR A 2 15.24 -21.16 18.86
N MET A 3 15.69 -20.31 17.93
CA MET A 3 15.46 -18.86 17.92
C MET A 3 14.02 -18.43 17.58
N ASP A 4 13.33 -19.22 16.74
CA ASP A 4 11.96 -18.94 16.31
C ASP A 4 10.97 -18.93 17.49
N ARG A 5 11.20 -19.82 18.48
CA ARG A 5 10.39 -19.88 19.71
C ARG A 5 10.50 -18.63 20.57
N PHE A 6 11.55 -17.82 20.38
CA PHE A 6 11.75 -16.55 21.05
C PHE A 6 11.27 -15.36 20.20
N GLY A 7 10.54 -15.62 19.11
CA GLY A 7 10.09 -14.57 18.19
C GLY A 7 11.20 -14.00 17.31
N VAL A 8 12.40 -14.59 17.32
CA VAL A 8 13.54 -14.13 16.52
C VAL A 8 13.49 -14.81 15.15
N SER A 9 13.29 -14.00 14.12
CA SER A 9 13.25 -14.41 12.71
C SER A 9 14.43 -13.80 11.94
N PRO A 10 14.89 -14.43 10.85
CA PRO A 10 15.83 -13.79 9.95
C PRO A 10 15.17 -12.54 9.35
N LEU A 11 15.93 -11.46 9.25
CA LEU A 11 15.48 -10.26 8.56
C LEU A 11 15.49 -10.55 7.06
N LEU A 12 14.29 -10.60 6.46
CA LEU A 12 14.11 -10.81 5.03
C LEU A 12 14.62 -9.57 4.28
N ALA A 13 15.69 -9.78 3.51
CA ALA A 13 16.16 -8.89 2.48
C ALA A 13 16.30 -9.75 1.22
N ASP A 14 15.79 -9.30 0.09
CA ASP A 14 15.93 -10.02 -1.17
C ASP A 14 16.85 -9.25 -2.13
N VAL A 15 17.47 -9.98 -3.06
CA VAL A 15 18.28 -9.36 -4.12
C VAL A 15 17.34 -8.55 -5.02
N GLY A 16 17.71 -7.29 -5.27
CA GLY A 16 16.92 -6.31 -5.99
C GLY A 16 16.05 -5.42 -5.10
N ASP A 17 15.89 -5.71 -3.81
CA ASP A 17 15.19 -4.81 -2.89
C ASP A 17 15.90 -3.46 -2.75
N PRO A 18 15.15 -2.37 -2.53
CA PRO A 18 15.75 -1.08 -2.23
C PRO A 18 16.55 -1.14 -0.92
N PHE A 19 17.68 -0.43 -0.87
CA PHE A 19 18.44 -0.31 0.37
C PHE A 19 17.66 0.44 1.46
N VAL A 20 17.49 -0.20 2.63
CA VAL A 20 16.84 0.39 3.81
C VAL A 20 17.83 0.46 4.96
N ALA A 21 18.38 1.64 5.26
CA ALA A 21 19.42 1.82 6.28
C ALA A 21 19.02 1.36 7.71
N ALA A 22 17.72 1.33 8.01
CA ALA A 22 17.20 0.82 9.27
C ALA A 22 17.35 -0.70 9.42
N ARG A 23 17.44 -1.43 8.30
CA ARG A 23 17.45 -2.89 8.24
C ARG A 23 18.73 -3.45 7.63
N HIS A 24 19.41 -2.67 6.81
CA HIS A 24 20.57 -3.06 6.03
C HIS A 24 21.82 -2.26 6.45
N GLU A 25 22.96 -2.90 6.34
CA GLU A 25 24.29 -2.33 6.50
C GLU A 25 25.07 -2.56 5.20
N SER A 26 25.42 -1.47 4.51
CA SER A 26 26.20 -1.55 3.28
C SER A 26 27.68 -1.69 3.60
N VAL A 27 28.32 -2.75 3.08
CA VAL A 27 29.77 -2.98 3.21
C VAL A 27 30.53 -2.77 1.90
N GLY A 28 29.83 -2.34 0.86
CA GLY A 28 30.44 -2.08 -0.44
C GLY A 28 29.44 -2.10 -1.58
N SER A 29 29.98 -2.14 -2.78
CA SER A 29 29.20 -2.22 -4.02
C SER A 29 29.59 -3.46 -4.82
N ALA A 30 28.64 -4.00 -5.56
CA ALA A 30 28.84 -5.07 -6.52
C ALA A 30 28.53 -4.58 -7.94
N ASP A 31 29.29 -5.09 -8.91
CA ASP A 31 29.00 -4.89 -10.32
C ASP A 31 27.77 -5.74 -10.69
N SER A 32 26.67 -5.07 -10.98
CA SER A 32 25.42 -5.68 -11.42
C SER A 32 24.69 -4.67 -12.29
N SER A 33 24.40 -5.08 -13.52
CA SER A 33 23.70 -4.26 -14.51
C SER A 33 22.21 -4.58 -14.60
N ASP A 34 21.82 -5.74 -14.08
CA ASP A 34 20.44 -6.23 -14.10
C ASP A 34 19.58 -5.68 -12.97
N LEU A 35 20.21 -5.14 -11.92
CA LEU A 35 19.56 -4.66 -10.71
C LEU A 35 19.57 -3.14 -10.63
N PRO A 36 18.53 -2.49 -10.10
CA PRO A 36 18.48 -1.05 -9.86
C PRO A 36 19.71 -0.50 -9.14
N GLU A 37 20.18 0.69 -9.52
CA GLU A 37 21.18 1.41 -8.72
C GLU A 37 20.68 1.57 -7.27
N ASN A 38 21.56 1.35 -6.29
CA ASN A 38 21.24 1.43 -4.86
C ASN A 38 20.24 0.36 -4.34
N SER A 39 20.01 -0.72 -5.10
CA SER A 39 19.36 -1.93 -4.59
C SER A 39 20.37 -2.93 -4.01
N VAL A 40 19.87 -3.89 -3.23
CA VAL A 40 20.64 -5.01 -2.69
C VAL A 40 21.09 -5.90 -3.86
N ALA A 41 22.39 -5.92 -4.15
CA ALA A 41 22.97 -6.80 -5.15
C ALA A 41 23.36 -8.17 -4.58
N GLU A 42 23.85 -8.18 -3.34
CA GLU A 42 24.32 -9.39 -2.67
C GLU A 42 24.08 -9.28 -1.17
N ILE A 43 23.64 -10.38 -0.55
CA ILE A 43 23.48 -10.50 0.90
C ILE A 43 24.71 -11.22 1.44
N VAL A 44 25.57 -10.48 2.14
CA VAL A 44 26.81 -11.01 2.71
C VAL A 44 26.51 -11.75 4.02
N GLN A 45 25.65 -11.19 4.87
CA GLN A 45 25.21 -11.81 6.11
C GLN A 45 23.73 -11.48 6.39
N PRO A 46 22.91 -12.48 6.77
CA PRO A 46 21.52 -12.23 7.11
C PRO A 46 21.40 -11.43 8.40
N GLY A 47 20.40 -10.54 8.45
CA GLY A 47 20.02 -9.83 9.65
C GLY A 47 19.08 -10.66 10.53
N TRP A 48 18.75 -10.13 11.69
CA TRP A 48 17.83 -10.75 12.64
C TRP A 48 16.86 -9.72 13.19
N ILE A 49 15.60 -10.12 13.31
CA ILE A 49 14.51 -9.28 13.79
C ILE A 49 13.73 -10.03 14.86
N LEU A 50 13.43 -9.35 15.95
CA LEU A 50 12.57 -9.84 17.02
C LEU A 50 11.15 -9.37 16.77
N ASP A 51 10.20 -10.29 16.94
CA ASP A 51 8.77 -10.05 16.83
C ASP A 51 8.39 -9.41 15.48
N ALA A 52 8.80 -10.04 14.37
CA ALA A 52 8.59 -9.52 13.02
C ALA A 52 7.11 -9.24 12.67
N GLN A 53 6.19 -9.97 13.31
CA GLN A 53 4.74 -9.82 13.12
C GLN A 53 4.11 -8.75 14.03
N SER A 54 4.88 -8.20 14.99
CA SER A 54 4.38 -7.18 15.91
C SER A 54 4.34 -5.80 15.25
N PRO A 55 3.48 -4.88 15.74
CA PRO A 55 3.41 -3.51 15.23
C PRO A 55 4.70 -2.70 15.47
N LYS A 56 5.58 -3.18 16.34
CA LYS A 56 6.87 -2.56 16.70
C LYS A 56 7.99 -3.60 16.60
N PRO A 57 8.38 -4.00 15.39
CA PRO A 57 9.43 -4.99 15.22
C PRO A 57 10.78 -4.40 15.64
N VAL A 58 11.63 -5.20 16.27
CA VAL A 58 12.95 -4.76 16.77
C VAL A 58 14.05 -5.43 15.97
N VAL A 59 14.83 -4.65 15.22
CA VAL A 59 16.00 -5.16 14.50
C VAL A 59 17.11 -5.44 15.49
N LEU A 60 17.40 -6.72 15.73
CA LEU A 60 18.50 -7.16 16.60
C LEU A 60 19.84 -7.01 15.89
N ARG A 61 19.85 -7.29 14.58
CA ARG A 61 21.04 -7.17 13.73
C ARG A 61 20.63 -6.81 12.31
N ARG A 62 21.30 -5.81 11.73
CA ARG A 62 21.11 -5.44 10.32
C ARG A 62 21.67 -6.51 9.40
N ALA A 63 21.03 -6.70 8.26
CA ALA A 63 21.58 -7.55 7.20
C ALA A 63 22.76 -6.81 6.54
N THR A 64 23.88 -7.50 6.41
CA THR A 64 25.06 -6.96 5.74
C THR A 64 24.94 -7.22 4.24
N VAL A 65 24.94 -6.16 3.42
CA VAL A 65 24.66 -6.24 1.99
C VAL A 65 25.69 -5.48 1.15
N LYS A 66 25.83 -5.84 -0.12
CA LYS A 66 26.48 -5.01 -1.15
C LYS A 66 25.42 -4.42 -2.06
N LEU A 67 25.65 -3.20 -2.51
CA LEU A 67 24.71 -2.47 -3.36
C LEU A 67 25.09 -2.54 -4.83
N ALA A 68 24.09 -2.56 -5.71
CA ALA A 68 24.31 -2.51 -7.15
C ALA A 68 24.88 -1.13 -7.57
N LYS A 69 26.01 -1.16 -8.28
CA LYS A 69 26.76 0.04 -8.69
C LYS A 69 26.30 0.63 -10.03
N HIS A 70 25.85 -0.21 -10.96
CA HIS A 70 25.66 0.17 -12.37
C HIS A 70 24.34 -0.36 -12.92
N GLY A 71 23.24 -0.02 -12.25
CA GLY A 71 21.89 -0.42 -12.61
C GLY A 71 21.11 0.64 -13.38
N PRO A 72 19.95 0.29 -13.98
CA PRO A 72 18.98 1.29 -14.40
C PRO A 72 18.62 2.16 -13.19
N LYS A 73 18.71 3.48 -13.34
CA LYS A 73 18.20 4.41 -12.33
C LYS A 73 16.69 4.24 -12.26
N VAL A 74 16.24 3.51 -11.24
CA VAL A 74 14.81 3.43 -10.96
C VAL A 74 14.38 4.83 -10.55
N PRO A 75 13.35 5.41 -11.22
CA PRO A 75 12.83 6.70 -10.84
C PRO A 75 12.48 6.66 -9.36
N THR A 76 12.98 7.63 -8.61
CA THR A 76 12.69 7.82 -7.20
C THR A 76 11.20 7.63 -6.96
N PRO A 77 10.76 6.74 -6.04
CA PRO A 77 9.39 6.74 -5.62
C PRO A 77 9.11 8.12 -5.05
N ARG A 78 8.24 8.89 -5.74
CA ARG A 78 7.62 10.08 -5.17
C ARG A 78 7.12 9.66 -3.78
N PRO A 79 7.47 10.37 -2.70
CA PRO A 79 7.11 9.96 -1.35
C PRO A 79 5.63 9.59 -1.31
N ALA A 80 5.32 8.49 -0.62
CA ALA A 80 3.97 7.95 -0.45
C ALA A 80 3.03 8.88 0.35
N ALA A 81 3.17 10.20 0.21
CA ALA A 81 2.16 11.19 0.55
C ALA A 81 1.17 11.42 -0.61
N GLU A 82 1.52 11.11 -1.87
CA GLU A 82 0.63 11.30 -3.02
C GLU A 82 -0.03 10.02 -3.57
N ALA A 83 0.41 8.82 -3.17
CA ALA A 83 -0.26 7.58 -3.59
C ALA A 83 -1.63 7.33 -2.91
N LYS A 84 -1.96 8.10 -1.86
CA LYS A 84 -3.33 8.16 -1.31
C LYS A 84 -4.25 9.16 -2.03
N ALA A 85 -3.73 10.04 -2.90
CA ALA A 85 -4.54 11.05 -3.57
C ALA A 85 -5.18 10.57 -4.89
N GLU A 86 -4.57 9.63 -5.60
CA GLU A 86 -5.13 9.13 -6.88
C GLU A 86 -6.03 7.88 -6.76
N ALA A 87 -5.99 7.15 -5.64
CA ALA A 87 -6.94 6.06 -5.39
C ALA A 87 -8.30 6.54 -4.84
N GLU A 88 -8.37 7.75 -4.29
CA GLU A 88 -9.63 8.33 -3.79
C GLU A 88 -10.39 9.13 -4.86
N SER A 89 -9.71 9.58 -5.94
CA SER A 89 -10.33 10.37 -7.01
C SER A 89 -11.08 9.55 -8.08
N LYS A 90 -11.09 8.20 -7.99
CA LYS A 90 -11.98 7.34 -8.81
C LYS A 90 -13.09 6.64 -8.03
N ALA A 91 -13.09 6.71 -6.70
CA ALA A 91 -14.16 6.15 -5.87
C ALA A 91 -15.26 7.19 -5.51
N ALA A 92 -14.98 8.49 -5.66
CA ALA A 92 -15.95 9.55 -5.38
C ALA A 92 -16.92 9.84 -6.55
N GLU A 93 -16.58 9.52 -7.80
CA GLU A 93 -17.43 9.83 -8.96
C GLU A 93 -18.57 8.81 -9.17
N ALA A 94 -18.51 7.62 -8.56
CA ALA A 94 -19.59 6.63 -8.65
C ALA A 94 -20.76 6.87 -7.68
N LYS A 95 -20.65 7.82 -6.74
CA LYS A 95 -21.70 8.08 -5.73
C LYS A 95 -22.54 9.33 -6.01
N ALA A 96 -22.13 10.18 -6.95
CA ALA A 96 -22.87 11.39 -7.32
C ALA A 96 -23.96 11.14 -8.39
N GLU A 97 -23.85 10.08 -9.20
CA GLU A 97 -24.84 9.77 -10.24
C GLU A 97 -26.07 8.99 -9.71
N ALA A 98 -25.99 8.44 -8.50
CA ALA A 98 -27.09 7.67 -7.89
C ALA A 98 -28.16 8.54 -7.22
N GLU A 99 -27.87 9.81 -6.88
CA GLU A 99 -28.82 10.68 -6.17
C GLU A 99 -29.73 11.47 -7.14
N SER A 100 -29.33 11.63 -8.41
CA SER A 100 -30.11 12.36 -9.41
C SER A 100 -31.35 11.59 -9.91
N LYS A 101 -31.39 10.25 -9.76
CA LYS A 101 -32.59 9.45 -10.12
C LYS A 101 -33.63 9.32 -9.00
N ALA A 102 -33.31 9.68 -7.76
CA ALA A 102 -34.26 9.61 -6.65
C ALA A 102 -35.18 10.84 -6.54
N ALA A 103 -34.78 11.99 -7.11
CA ALA A 103 -35.56 13.23 -7.03
C ALA A 103 -36.67 13.34 -8.10
N GLU A 104 -36.49 12.73 -9.28
CA GLU A 104 -37.47 12.85 -10.39
C GLU A 104 -38.69 11.94 -10.22
N ALA A 105 -38.58 10.86 -9.44
CA ALA A 105 -39.72 9.97 -9.15
C ALA A 105 -40.74 10.57 -8.17
N LYS A 106 -40.35 11.55 -7.35
CA LYS A 106 -41.23 12.13 -6.32
C LYS A 106 -42.10 13.29 -6.84
N ALA A 107 -41.69 13.95 -7.93
CA ALA A 107 -42.45 15.07 -8.50
C ALA A 107 -43.63 14.64 -9.38
N LYS A 108 -43.67 13.38 -9.85
CA LYS A 108 -44.73 12.88 -10.74
C LYS A 108 -45.86 12.12 -10.03
N ALA A 109 -45.74 11.89 -8.72
CA ALA A 109 -46.74 11.17 -7.92
C ALA A 109 -47.75 12.09 -7.21
N GLU A 110 -47.48 13.40 -7.10
CA GLU A 110 -48.34 14.33 -6.33
C GLU A 110 -49.33 15.13 -7.20
N ALA A 111 -49.39 14.87 -8.52
CA ALA A 111 -50.29 15.56 -9.44
C ALA A 111 -51.54 14.75 -9.84
N GLU A 112 -51.67 13.47 -9.45
CA GLU A 112 -52.76 12.58 -9.94
C GLU A 112 -53.57 11.90 -8.82
N ALA A 113 -53.77 12.55 -7.67
CA ALA A 113 -54.70 12.06 -6.64
C ALA A 113 -55.61 13.15 -6.06
N ALA A 114 -55.68 14.32 -6.71
CA ALA A 114 -56.58 15.42 -6.33
C ALA A 114 -57.93 15.40 -7.07
N GLU A 115 -58.28 14.33 -7.80
CA GLU A 115 -59.56 14.26 -8.53
C GLU A 115 -60.29 12.93 -8.32
N ALA A 116 -60.99 12.82 -7.19
CA ALA A 116 -62.21 12.04 -6.96
C ALA A 116 -62.59 12.19 -5.46
N LYS A 117 -63.08 13.35 -5.00
CA LYS A 117 -64.48 13.77 -5.14
C LYS A 117 -65.47 12.60 -4.94
N VAL A 118 -65.78 12.26 -3.68
CA VAL A 118 -67.11 12.34 -3.01
C VAL A 118 -67.28 11.24 -1.94
N PRO A 119 -67.72 11.59 -0.71
CA PRO A 119 -67.98 10.70 0.44
C PRO A 119 -69.23 9.78 0.28
N PRO A 120 -69.48 8.86 1.25
CA PRO A 120 -70.24 7.64 1.06
C PRO A 120 -71.75 7.80 1.32
N SER A 121 -72.55 6.85 0.84
CA SER A 121 -73.91 6.58 1.34
C SER A 121 -74.06 5.05 1.30
N ALA A 122 -74.04 4.38 2.45
CA ALA A 122 -75.12 4.21 3.44
C ALA A 122 -75.72 2.82 3.26
#